data_AF-A0AAD9IE30-F1
#
_entry.id   AF-A0AAD9IE30-F1
#
_cell.length_a   1.000
_cell.length_b   1.000
_cell.length_c   1.000
_cell.angle_alpha   90.00
_cell.angle_beta   90.00
_cell.angle_gamma   90.00
#
_symmetry.space_group_name_H-M   'P 1'
#
loop_
_entity.id
_entity.type
_entity.pdbx_description
1 polymer ?
#
loop_
_entity_poly.entity_id
_entity_poly.type
_entity_poly.pdbx_seq_one_letter_code
_entity_poly.pdbx_strand_id
1 'polypeptide(L)'
;MSGAKAAKTLVESLKRHVTSTMGNPAIERYFANVFAAEVQRPEGARLAEDYAFLLESIAGHRQDLLLSYNIGVDPELRQKEMYKKAATRVGLSLPEEELDARLGGRRPGNDE
;
A
#
# COMPACT_ATOMS: atom_id res chain seq x y z
N MET A 1 21.92 14.69 -6.32
CA MET A 1 22.80 13.49 -6.31
C MET A 1 23.26 13.21 -7.75
N SER A 2 24.03 12.15 -8.06
CA SER A 2 24.28 11.78 -9.47
C SER A 2 22.94 11.45 -10.15
N GLY A 3 22.70 11.93 -11.37
CA GLY A 3 21.43 11.75 -12.08
C GLY A 3 20.97 10.30 -12.22
N ALA A 4 21.93 9.38 -12.36
CA ALA A 4 21.65 7.94 -12.38
C ALA A 4 21.04 7.42 -11.06
N LYS A 5 21.42 8.00 -9.92
CA LYS A 5 20.88 7.63 -8.60
C LYS A 5 19.44 8.15 -8.43
N ALA A 6 19.15 9.36 -8.92
CA ALA A 6 17.81 9.92 -8.94
C ALA A 6 16.85 9.08 -9.79
N ALA A 7 17.29 8.72 -11.00
CA ALA A 7 16.54 7.84 -11.91
C ALA A 7 16.19 6.49 -11.26
N LYS A 8 17.19 5.87 -10.63
CA LYS A 8 17.00 4.59 -9.93
C LYS A 8 15.98 4.72 -8.79
N THR A 9 16.08 5.78 -8.00
CA THR A 9 15.16 6.03 -6.86
C THR A 9 13.72 6.18 -7.34
N LEU A 10 13.50 6.90 -8.44
CA LEU A 10 12.19 7.07 -9.05
C LEU A 10 11.62 5.76 -9.60
N VAL A 11 12.43 4.96 -10.31
CA VAL A 11 12.00 3.65 -10.83
C VAL A 11 11.64 2.69 -9.68
N GLU A 12 12.39 2.70 -8.58
CA GLU A 12 12.07 1.91 -7.39
C GLU A 12 10.77 2.37 -6.72
N SER A 13 10.54 3.68 -6.61
CA SER A 13 9.29 4.26 -6.10
C SER A 13 8.09 3.87 -6.98
N LEU A 14 8.20 4.02 -8.30
CA LEU A 14 7.19 3.57 -9.26
C LEU A 14 6.89 2.08 -9.13
N LYS A 15 7.93 1.27 -8.92
CA LYS A 15 7.78 -0.17 -8.73
C LYS A 15 6.96 -0.50 -7.49
N ARG A 16 7.27 0.17 -6.37
CA ARG A 16 6.57 -0.02 -5.11
C ARG A 16 5.11 0.44 -5.17
N HIS A 17 4.83 1.56 -5.83
CA HIS A 17 3.54 2.24 -5.65
C HIS A 17 2.59 2.16 -6.86
N VAL A 18 3.10 1.90 -8.07
CA VAL A 18 2.30 1.91 -9.31
C VAL A 18 2.22 0.52 -9.94
N THR A 19 3.34 -0.17 -10.16
CA THR A 19 3.29 -1.50 -10.80
C THR A 19 2.92 -2.62 -9.83
N SER A 20 3.09 -2.46 -8.52
CA SER A 20 2.49 -3.38 -7.53
C SER A 20 0.94 -3.43 -7.66
N THR A 21 0.33 -2.39 -8.19
CA THR A 21 -1.13 -2.23 -8.33
C THR A 21 -1.64 -2.59 -9.72
N MET A 22 -0.78 -2.51 -10.76
CA MET A 22 -1.14 -2.76 -12.16
C MET A 22 -0.52 -4.01 -12.79
N GLY A 23 0.51 -4.61 -12.19
CA GLY A 23 1.07 -5.91 -12.57
C GLY A 23 1.64 -6.02 -14.00
N ASN A 24 1.84 -4.91 -14.73
CA ASN A 24 2.23 -4.96 -16.14
C ASN A 24 3.74 -4.65 -16.35
N PRO A 25 4.58 -5.64 -16.68
CA PRO A 25 6.02 -5.46 -16.87
C PRO A 25 6.38 -4.59 -18.10
N ALA A 26 5.45 -4.41 -19.05
CA ALA A 26 5.67 -3.52 -20.19
C ALA A 26 5.74 -2.05 -19.75
N ILE A 27 4.93 -1.68 -18.75
CA ILE A 27 4.88 -0.34 -18.18
C ILE A 27 6.19 -0.04 -17.42
N GLU A 28 6.70 -1.00 -16.64
CA GLU A 28 7.99 -0.87 -15.93
C GLU A 28 9.16 -0.61 -16.91
N ARG A 29 9.21 -1.38 -18.01
CA ARG A 29 10.23 -1.20 -19.05
C ARG A 29 10.09 0.14 -19.78
N TYR A 30 8.87 0.57 -20.07
CA TYR A 30 8.61 1.87 -20.69
C TYR A 30 9.15 3.01 -19.81
N PHE A 31 8.82 3.01 -18.51
CA PHE A 31 9.33 4.03 -17.59
C PHE A 31 10.85 4.00 -17.47
N ALA A 32 11.45 2.82 -17.31
CA ALA A 32 12.91 2.70 -17.22
C ALA A 32 13.61 3.30 -18.44
N ASN A 33 13.09 3.05 -19.65
CA ASN A 33 13.65 3.57 -20.90
C ASN A 33 13.48 5.08 -21.04
N VAL A 34 12.28 5.61 -20.72
CA VAL A 34 11.99 7.05 -20.78
C VAL A 34 12.86 7.82 -19.79
N PHE A 35 12.99 7.33 -18.55
CA PHE A 35 13.80 8.00 -17.54
C PHE A 35 15.30 7.93 -17.83
N ALA A 36 15.79 6.82 -18.40
CA ALA A 36 17.17 6.73 -18.84
C ALA A 36 17.53 7.77 -19.91
N ALA A 37 16.60 8.10 -20.80
CA ALA A 37 16.76 9.16 -21.78
C ALA A 37 16.72 10.56 -21.13
N GLU A 38 15.73 10.84 -20.28
CA GLU A 38 15.55 12.20 -19.74
C GLU A 38 16.56 12.60 -18.67
N VAL A 39 17.15 11.64 -17.95
CA VAL A 39 18.22 11.92 -16.98
C VAL A 39 19.51 12.41 -17.63
N GLN A 40 19.69 12.19 -18.94
CA GLN A 40 20.80 12.79 -19.68
C GLN A 40 20.60 14.29 -19.94
N ARG A 41 19.39 14.82 -19.72
CA ARG A 41 19.10 16.25 -19.81
C ARG A 41 19.51 16.94 -18.50
N PRO A 42 20.01 18.19 -18.57
CA PRO A 42 20.50 18.91 -17.40
C PRO A 42 19.43 19.08 -16.30
N GLU A 43 18.16 19.24 -16.66
CA GLU A 43 17.05 19.31 -15.70
C GLU A 43 16.45 17.96 -15.28
N GLY A 44 16.72 16.88 -16.03
CA GLY A 44 16.03 15.60 -15.85
C GLY A 44 16.33 14.90 -14.53
N ALA A 45 17.57 15.04 -14.03
CA ALA A 45 17.94 14.49 -12.72
C ALA A 45 17.15 15.13 -11.57
N ARG A 46 16.97 16.45 -11.61
CA ARG A 46 16.21 17.18 -10.59
C ARG A 46 14.72 16.87 -10.67
N LEU A 47 14.18 16.85 -11.90
CA LEU A 47 12.79 16.48 -12.14
C LEU A 47 12.49 15.06 -11.66
N ALA A 48 13.43 14.12 -11.83
CA ALA A 48 13.29 12.77 -11.31
C ALA A 48 13.29 12.71 -9.77
N GLU A 49 14.13 13.50 -9.10
CA GLU A 49 14.11 13.63 -7.63
C GLU A 49 12.74 14.20 -7.17
N ASP A 50 12.24 15.25 -7.82
CA ASP A 50 10.96 15.89 -7.48
C ASP A 50 9.76 14.93 -7.66
N TYR A 51 9.73 14.16 -8.75
CA TYR A 51 8.68 13.17 -8.97
C TYR A 51 8.76 11.98 -8.01
N ALA A 52 9.96 11.55 -7.63
CA ALA A 52 10.13 10.48 -6.65
C ALA A 52 9.62 10.93 -5.28
N PHE A 53 9.94 12.17 -4.89
CA PHE A 53 9.42 12.78 -3.67
C PHE A 53 7.88 12.89 -3.70
N LEU A 54 7.30 13.31 -4.82
CA LEU A 54 5.85 13.41 -4.98
C LEU A 54 5.16 12.04 -4.84
N LEU A 55 5.69 11.00 -5.49
CA LEU A 55 5.14 9.65 -5.40
C LEU A 55 5.18 9.11 -3.98
N GLU A 56 6.28 9.29 -3.27
CA GLU A 56 6.44 8.81 -1.90
C GLU A 56 5.53 9.59 -0.94
N SER A 57 5.37 10.90 -1.16
CA SER A 57 4.45 11.75 -0.40
C SER A 57 2.99 11.35 -0.61
N ILE A 58 2.59 11.11 -1.88
CA ILE A 58 1.25 10.64 -2.21
C ILE A 58 1.03 9.25 -1.62
N ALA A 59 1.98 8.32 -1.74
CA ALA A 59 1.83 6.97 -1.24
C ALA A 59 1.65 6.94 0.28
N GLY A 60 2.50 7.67 1.02
CA GLY A 60 2.41 7.77 2.48
C GLY A 60 1.10 8.42 2.93
N HIS A 61 0.76 9.58 2.36
CA HIS A 61 -0.46 10.28 2.75
C HIS A 61 -1.74 9.60 2.26
N ARG A 62 -1.72 8.93 1.12
CA ARG A 62 -2.87 8.14 0.65
C ARG A 62 -3.20 7.03 1.63
N GLN A 63 -2.21 6.34 2.17
CA GLN A 63 -2.47 5.24 3.09
C GLN A 63 -3.11 5.75 4.39
N ASP A 64 -2.52 6.75 5.03
CA ASP A 64 -3.06 7.35 6.26
C ASP A 64 -4.43 8.02 6.04
N LEU A 65 -4.59 8.75 4.93
CA LEU A 65 -5.84 9.41 4.59
C LEU A 65 -6.95 8.42 4.27
N LEU A 66 -6.69 7.40 3.44
CA LEU A 66 -7.70 6.38 3.13
C LEU A 66 -8.09 5.58 4.36
N LEU A 67 -7.12 5.23 5.22
CA LEU A 67 -7.40 4.61 6.53
C LEU A 67 -8.27 5.51 7.41
N SER A 68 -8.02 6.83 7.44
CA SER A 68 -8.82 7.79 8.20
C SER A 68 -10.27 7.89 7.71
N TYR A 69 -10.49 7.76 6.40
CA TYR A 69 -11.82 7.67 5.79
C TYR A 69 -12.40 6.27 5.78
N ASN A 70 -11.77 5.33 6.48
CA ASN A 70 -12.22 3.95 6.57
C ASN A 70 -12.25 3.20 5.23
N ILE A 71 -11.53 3.70 4.22
CA ILE A 71 -11.43 3.15 2.87
C ILE A 71 -10.18 2.24 2.79
N GLY A 72 -10.36 1.00 2.36
CA GLY A 72 -9.26 0.03 2.22
C GLY A 72 -8.91 -0.75 3.50
N VAL A 73 -9.65 -0.55 4.58
CA VAL A 73 -9.64 -1.45 5.75
C VAL A 73 -10.67 -2.54 5.51
N ASP A 74 -10.28 -3.80 5.73
CA ASP A 74 -11.20 -4.93 5.73
C ASP A 74 -12.30 -4.70 6.80
N PRO A 75 -13.59 -4.60 6.40
CA PRO A 75 -14.69 -4.41 7.33
C PRO A 75 -14.73 -5.44 8.46
N GLU A 76 -14.39 -6.70 8.16
CA GLU A 76 -14.39 -7.80 9.14
C GLU A 76 -13.29 -7.59 10.18
N LEU A 77 -12.07 -7.27 9.73
CA LEU A 77 -10.94 -6.99 10.62
C LEU A 77 -11.20 -5.78 11.52
N ARG A 78 -11.84 -4.73 10.99
CA ARG A 78 -12.25 -3.57 11.82
C ARG A 78 -13.23 -4.00 12.91
N GLN A 79 -14.22 -4.79 12.56
CA GLN A 79 -15.28 -5.17 13.48
C GLN A 79 -14.75 -6.15 14.57
N LYS A 80 -13.84 -7.05 14.20
CA LYS A 80 -13.01 -7.88 15.10
C LYS A 80 -12.28 -7.04 16.13
N GLU A 81 -11.52 -6.03 15.69
CA GLU A 81 -10.79 -5.11 16.58
C GLU A 81 -11.72 -4.28 17.49
N MET A 82 -12.86 -3.83 16.97
CA MET A 82 -13.84 -3.08 17.75
C MET A 82 -14.44 -3.93 18.87
N TYR A 83 -14.81 -5.19 18.59
CA TYR A 83 -15.32 -6.12 19.60
C TYR A 83 -14.27 -6.49 20.64
N LYS A 84 -13.01 -6.72 20.25
CA LYS A 84 -11.90 -6.94 21.20
C LYS A 84 -11.73 -5.76 22.15
N LYS A 85 -11.75 -4.53 21.63
CA LYS A 85 -11.67 -3.30 22.45
C LYS A 85 -12.86 -3.14 23.38
N ALA A 86 -14.08 -3.41 22.91
CA ALA A 86 -15.29 -3.32 23.73
C ALA A 86 -15.28 -4.32 24.89
N ALA A 87 -14.91 -5.58 24.61
CA ALA A 87 -14.81 -6.63 25.63
C ALA A 87 -13.76 -6.28 26.69
N THR A 88 -12.57 -5.85 26.27
CA THR A 88 -11.48 -5.47 27.18
C THR A 88 -11.92 -4.35 28.13
N ARG A 89 -12.71 -3.40 27.63
CA ARG A 89 -13.20 -2.25 28.40
C ARG A 89 -14.15 -2.64 29.53
N VAL A 90 -14.83 -3.78 29.40
CA VAL A 90 -15.71 -4.34 30.44
C VAL A 90 -15.06 -5.50 31.20
N GLY A 91 -13.73 -5.70 31.04
CA GLY A 91 -12.99 -6.77 31.72
C GLY A 91 -13.28 -8.17 31.18
N LEU A 92 -13.85 -8.27 29.98
CA LEU A 92 -14.16 -9.54 29.33
C LEU A 92 -13.18 -9.82 28.18
N SER A 93 -12.90 -11.09 27.93
CA SER A 93 -12.16 -11.55 26.74
C SER A 93 -13.12 -12.27 25.80
N LEU A 94 -13.12 -11.92 24.51
CA LEU A 94 -13.85 -12.68 23.51
C LEU A 94 -12.97 -13.81 22.94
N PRO A 95 -13.46 -15.07 22.87
CA PRO A 95 -12.77 -16.15 22.17
C PRO A 95 -12.61 -15.85 20.68
N GLU A 96 -11.47 -16.20 20.09
CA GLU A 96 -11.19 -15.90 18.67
C GLU A 96 -12.12 -16.65 17.72
N GLU A 97 -12.49 -17.89 18.05
CA GLU A 97 -13.42 -18.73 17.28
C GLU A 97 -14.81 -18.10 17.15
N GLU A 98 -15.30 -17.47 18.23
CA GLU A 98 -16.61 -16.84 18.26
C GLU A 98 -16.61 -15.48 17.52
N LEU A 99 -15.46 -14.82 17.49
CA LEU A 99 -15.26 -13.59 16.73
C LEU A 99 -15.36 -13.85 15.23
N ASP A 100 -14.72 -14.93 14.76
CA ASP A 100 -14.72 -15.29 13.35
C ASP A 100 -16.09 -15.84 12.91
N ALA A 101 -16.79 -16.57 13.77
CA ALA A 101 -18.16 -17.03 13.52
C ALA A 101 -19.18 -15.88 13.38
N ARG A 102 -19.04 -14.81 14.18
CA ARG A 102 -19.96 -13.64 14.14
C ARG A 102 -19.68 -12.68 12.98
N LEU A 103 -18.49 -12.75 12.40
CA LEU A 103 -18.05 -11.88 11.29
C LEU A 103 -18.20 -12.53 9.92
N GLY A 104 -18.77 -13.74 9.84
CA GLY A 104 -19.02 -14.42 8.57
C GLY A 104 -17.86 -15.29 8.07
N GLY A 105 -16.91 -15.63 8.94
CA GLY A 105 -15.85 -16.58 8.64
C GLY A 105 -16.43 -17.92 8.20
N ARG A 106 -16.05 -18.36 7.00
CA ARG A 106 -16.38 -19.69 6.47
C ARG A 106 -15.94 -20.73 7.50
N ARG A 107 -16.89 -21.43 8.12
CA ARG A 107 -16.61 -22.50 9.09
C ARG A 107 -15.70 -23.54 8.42
N PRO A 108 -14.52 -23.85 8.96
CA PRO A 108 -13.75 -24.97 8.46
C PRO A 108 -14.44 -26.26 8.92
N GLY A 109 -14.92 -27.04 7.96
CA GLY A 109 -15.22 -28.47 8.12
C GLY A 109 -16.52 -28.80 8.85
N ASN A 110 -17.57 -29.06 8.06
CA ASN A 110 -18.51 -30.15 8.30
C ASN A 110 -18.72 -30.83 6.93
N ASP A 111 -17.66 -31.42 6.40
CA ASP A 111 -17.78 -32.43 5.35
C ASP A 111 -17.77 -33.79 6.09
N GLU A 112 -18.97 -34.27 6.42
CA GLU A 112 -19.22 -35.70 6.70
C GLU A 112 -19.47 -36.44 5.38
#